data_AF-A0A954X0X1-F1
#
_entry.id   AF-A0A954X0X1-F1
#
_cell.length_a   1.000
_cell.length_b   1.000
_cell.length_c   1.000
_cell.angle_alpha   90.00
_cell.angle_beta   90.00
_cell.angle_gamma   90.00
#
_symmetry.space_group_name_H-M   'P 1'
#
loop_
_entity.id
_entity.type
_entity.pdbx_description
1 polymer ?
#
loop_
_entity_poly.entity_id
_entity_poly.type
_entity_poly.pdbx_seq_one_letter_code
_entity_poly.pdbx_strand_id
1 'polypeptide(L)'
;FSSFGEEEKPDPGKQFRTILREGPAVGVHTLIWADSFSSASRWLDRQTLQDLDYRVLFQMGAGDSSNLMDSSAAANLGPYRAILYRHELGEFEKFRPYAYPTHAWIGRIADVVNSEMSGGASSFAAEAAVVRPSLESVD
;
A
#
# COMPACT_ATOMS: atom_id res chain seq x y z
N PHE A 1 33.09 -32.63 20.44
CA PHE A 1 33.34 -31.75 19.28
C PHE A 1 32.00 -31.22 18.82
N SER A 2 31.69 -29.99 19.22
CA SER A 2 30.42 -29.30 18.91
C SER A 2 30.49 -28.82 17.47
N SER A 3 29.51 -29.20 16.65
CA SER A 3 29.38 -28.70 15.29
C SER A 3 29.19 -27.19 15.33
N PHE A 4 30.15 -26.44 14.82
CA PHE A 4 30.01 -25.00 14.60
C PHE A 4 28.86 -24.76 13.63
N GLY A 5 28.02 -23.79 13.99
CA GLY A 5 26.70 -23.55 13.41
C GLY A 5 26.68 -23.48 11.89
N GLU A 6 25.81 -24.27 11.29
CA GLU A 6 25.18 -23.88 10.04
C GLU A 6 24.39 -22.60 10.31
N GLU A 7 24.85 -21.47 9.77
CA GLU A 7 24.02 -20.27 9.67
C GLU A 7 22.76 -20.64 8.89
N GLU A 8 21.63 -20.70 9.59
CA GLU A 8 20.32 -20.91 9.01
C GLU A 8 20.10 -19.82 7.94
N LYS A 9 19.92 -20.25 6.68
CA LYS A 9 19.70 -19.31 5.58
C LYS A 9 18.52 -18.40 5.93
N PRO A 10 18.64 -17.07 5.72
CA PRO A 10 17.55 -16.16 6.00
C PRO A 10 16.34 -16.57 5.17
N ASP A 11 15.22 -16.84 5.84
CA ASP A 11 13.92 -17.06 5.21
C ASP A 11 13.27 -15.69 4.94
N PRO A 12 13.19 -15.24 3.67
CA PRO A 12 12.62 -13.94 3.34
C PRO A 12 11.14 -13.83 3.72
N GLY A 13 10.41 -14.96 3.73
CA GLY A 13 9.00 -14.98 4.14
C GLY A 13 8.83 -14.68 5.62
N LYS A 14 9.68 -15.28 6.46
CA LYS A 14 9.72 -14.99 7.90
C LYS A 14 10.11 -13.54 8.19
N GLN A 15 11.14 -13.03 7.53
CA GLN A 15 11.58 -11.64 7.68
C GLN A 15 10.49 -10.66 7.24
N PHE A 16 9.82 -10.91 6.11
CA PHE A 16 8.75 -10.06 5.63
C PHE A 16 7.57 -10.00 6.61
N ARG A 17 7.17 -11.15 7.19
CA ARG A 17 6.13 -11.17 8.24
C ARG A 17 6.54 -10.40 9.49
N THR A 18 7.81 -10.48 9.90
CA THR A 18 8.33 -9.65 11.00
C THR A 18 8.20 -8.17 10.67
N ILE A 19 8.56 -7.74 9.45
CA ILE A 19 8.40 -6.34 9.03
C ILE A 19 6.93 -5.91 9.06
N LEU A 20 6.01 -6.75 8.58
CA LEU A 20 4.58 -6.40 8.60
C LEU A 20 4.04 -6.23 10.03
N ARG A 21 4.48 -7.08 10.97
CA ARG A 21 3.96 -7.10 12.34
C ARG A 21 4.66 -6.09 13.27
N GLU A 22 5.97 -6.00 13.21
CA GLU A 22 6.79 -5.20 14.13
C GLU A 22 7.22 -3.86 13.53
N GLY A 23 7.21 -3.74 12.19
CA GLY A 23 7.58 -2.53 11.47
C GLY A 23 6.84 -1.27 11.93
N PRO A 24 5.51 -1.28 12.09
CA PRO A 24 4.78 -0.08 12.49
C PRO A 24 5.24 0.51 13.82
N ALA A 25 5.65 -0.33 14.78
CA ALA A 25 6.15 0.12 16.08
C ALA A 25 7.50 0.87 16.00
N VAL A 26 8.23 0.68 14.90
CA VAL A 26 9.52 1.34 14.61
C VAL A 26 9.42 2.31 13.44
N GLY A 27 8.21 2.68 13.01
CA GLY A 27 7.98 3.64 11.91
C GLY A 27 8.19 3.07 10.50
N VAL A 28 8.26 1.75 10.36
CA VAL A 28 8.32 1.07 9.06
C VAL A 28 6.91 0.66 8.64
N HIS A 29 6.42 1.24 7.55
CA HIS A 29 5.10 0.95 7.00
C HIS A 29 5.21 0.32 5.61
N THR A 30 4.35 -0.66 5.32
CA THR A 30 4.41 -1.42 4.07
C THR A 30 3.20 -1.13 3.20
N LEU A 31 3.45 -0.82 1.92
CA LEU A 31 2.43 -0.82 0.88
C LEU A 31 2.56 -2.10 0.05
N ILE A 32 1.49 -2.88 -0.02
CA ILE A 32 1.45 -4.14 -0.77
C ILE A 32 0.48 -3.99 -1.94
N TRP A 33 0.89 -4.43 -3.13
CA TRP A 33 0.07 -4.41 -4.33
C TRP A 33 0.01 -5.80 -4.95
N ALA A 34 -1.20 -6.29 -5.23
CA ALA A 34 -1.44 -7.52 -5.96
C ALA A 34 -2.49 -7.26 -7.06
N ASP A 35 -2.33 -7.92 -8.20
CA ASP A 35 -3.25 -7.86 -9.34
C ASP A 35 -4.57 -8.61 -9.08
N SER A 36 -4.54 -9.64 -8.23
CA SER A 36 -5.71 -10.46 -7.87
C SER A 36 -5.64 -10.93 -6.42
N PHE A 37 -6.81 -11.32 -5.88
CA PHE A 37 -6.89 -11.97 -4.56
C PHE A 37 -6.10 -13.29 -4.52
N SER A 38 -6.07 -14.04 -5.63
CA SER A 38 -5.29 -15.28 -5.74
C SER A 38 -3.78 -15.02 -5.60
N SER A 39 -3.27 -13.94 -6.21
CA SER A 39 -1.87 -13.54 -6.04
C SER A 39 -1.56 -13.13 -4.61
N ALA A 40 -2.44 -12.32 -3.99
CA ALA A 40 -2.28 -11.88 -2.61
C ALA A 40 -2.29 -13.06 -1.61
N SER A 41 -3.22 -14.00 -1.75
CA SER A 41 -3.35 -15.16 -0.86
C SER A 41 -2.23 -16.20 -1.00
N ARG A 42 -1.43 -16.15 -2.07
CA ARG A 42 -0.19 -16.95 -2.19
C ARG A 42 0.97 -16.33 -1.42
N TRP A 43 1.01 -15.02 -1.29
CA TRP A 43 2.09 -14.30 -0.62
C TRP A 43 1.81 -14.13 0.88
N LEU A 44 0.57 -13.84 1.22
CA LEU A 44 0.12 -13.50 2.56
C LEU A 44 -0.79 -14.62 3.07
N ASP A 45 -0.44 -15.16 4.24
CA ASP A 45 -1.36 -16.05 4.93
C ASP A 45 -2.59 -15.29 5.44
N ARG A 46 -3.61 -16.05 5.86
CA ARG A 46 -4.88 -15.46 6.32
C ARG A 46 -4.68 -14.54 7.52
N GLN A 47 -3.75 -14.85 8.43
CA GLN A 47 -3.49 -14.02 9.60
C GLN A 47 -2.90 -12.68 9.18
N THR A 48 -1.90 -12.69 8.31
CA THR A 48 -1.26 -11.50 7.79
C THR A 48 -2.25 -10.60 7.05
N LEU A 49 -3.15 -11.20 6.26
CA LEU A 49 -4.22 -10.43 5.62
C LEU A 49 -5.13 -9.74 6.65
N GLN A 50 -5.49 -10.43 7.74
CA GLN A 50 -6.32 -9.84 8.81
C GLN A 50 -5.60 -8.73 9.58
N ASP A 51 -4.29 -8.84 9.77
CA ASP A 51 -3.48 -7.82 10.44
C ASP A 51 -3.33 -6.53 9.59
N LEU A 52 -3.58 -6.59 8.28
CA LEU A 52 -3.62 -5.42 7.40
C LEU A 52 -4.97 -4.70 7.51
N ASP A 53 -4.97 -3.59 8.25
CA ASP A 53 -6.19 -2.81 8.50
C ASP A 53 -6.70 -2.08 7.24
N TYR A 54 -5.83 -1.30 6.60
CA TYR A 54 -6.18 -0.54 5.40
C TYR A 54 -6.05 -1.40 4.15
N ARG A 55 -7.16 -1.56 3.41
CA ARG A 55 -7.20 -2.30 2.15
C ARG A 55 -7.84 -1.46 1.07
N VAL A 56 -7.18 -1.33 -0.08
CA VAL A 56 -7.74 -0.70 -1.27
C VAL A 56 -8.16 -1.78 -2.25
N LEU A 57 -9.45 -1.84 -2.56
CA LEU A 57 -10.04 -2.84 -3.43
C LEU A 57 -10.53 -2.19 -4.73
N PHE A 58 -10.15 -2.78 -5.86
CA PHE A 58 -10.71 -2.47 -7.17
C PHE A 58 -11.85 -3.43 -7.51
N GLN A 59 -12.46 -3.26 -8.68
CA GLN A 59 -13.49 -4.18 -9.15
C GLN A 59 -12.94 -5.61 -9.21
N MET A 60 -13.61 -6.55 -8.54
CA MET A 60 -13.20 -7.95 -8.45
C MET A 60 -14.42 -8.87 -8.29
N GLY A 61 -14.22 -10.19 -8.26
CA GLY A 61 -15.33 -11.13 -8.05
C GLY A 61 -16.00 -10.97 -6.69
N ALA A 62 -17.30 -11.32 -6.60
CA ALA A 62 -18.05 -11.24 -5.34
C ALA A 62 -17.45 -12.07 -4.20
N GLY A 63 -16.92 -13.27 -4.52
CA GLY A 63 -16.24 -14.12 -3.55
C GLY A 63 -14.93 -13.50 -3.03
N ASP A 64 -14.11 -12.95 -3.94
CA ASP A 64 -12.85 -12.29 -3.57
C ASP A 64 -13.08 -11.05 -2.71
N SER A 65 -14.10 -10.26 -3.08
CA SER A 65 -14.54 -9.10 -2.31
C SER A 65 -14.96 -9.52 -0.89
N SER A 66 -15.81 -10.55 -0.76
CA SER A 66 -16.24 -11.02 0.55
C SER A 66 -15.08 -11.53 1.40
N ASN A 67 -14.07 -12.18 0.80
CA ASN A 67 -12.89 -12.64 1.54
C ASN A 67 -11.98 -11.49 2.02
N LEU A 68 -11.96 -10.36 1.31
CA LEU A 68 -11.08 -9.23 1.64
C LEU A 68 -11.74 -8.14 2.49
N MET A 69 -13.06 -7.98 2.43
CA MET A 69 -13.77 -6.90 3.13
C MET A 69 -15.10 -7.30 3.77
N ASP A 70 -15.34 -8.59 3.96
CA ASP A 70 -16.57 -9.17 4.54
C ASP A 70 -17.87 -8.73 3.85
N SER A 71 -17.75 -8.25 2.60
CA SER A 71 -18.83 -7.72 1.78
C SER A 71 -18.51 -7.90 0.31
N SER A 72 -19.54 -8.13 -0.51
CA SER A 72 -19.42 -8.25 -1.97
C SER A 72 -19.42 -6.88 -2.69
N ALA A 73 -19.32 -5.78 -1.96
CA ALA A 73 -19.46 -4.43 -2.48
C ALA A 73 -18.48 -4.10 -3.63
N ALA A 74 -17.28 -4.67 -3.64
CA ALA A 74 -16.29 -4.43 -4.70
C ALA A 74 -16.69 -5.05 -6.05
N ALA A 75 -17.57 -6.06 -6.06
CA ALA A 75 -18.08 -6.65 -7.30
C ALA A 75 -18.96 -5.69 -8.12
N ASN A 76 -19.58 -4.73 -7.43
CA ASN A 76 -20.46 -3.73 -8.03
C ASN A 76 -19.74 -2.39 -8.27
N LEU A 77 -18.40 -2.38 -8.28
CA LEU A 77 -17.65 -1.17 -8.61
C LEU A 77 -17.78 -0.85 -10.10
N GLY A 78 -18.04 0.43 -10.39
CA GLY A 78 -17.98 0.96 -11.75
C GLY A 78 -16.54 1.32 -12.15
N PRO A 79 -16.34 1.74 -13.41
CA PRO A 79 -15.01 2.09 -13.91
C PRO A 79 -14.39 3.24 -13.10
N TYR A 80 -13.07 3.18 -12.92
CA TYR A 80 -12.27 4.19 -12.21
C TYR A 80 -12.73 4.46 -10.77
N ARG A 81 -13.27 3.45 -10.10
CA ARG A 81 -13.64 3.51 -8.68
C ARG A 81 -12.90 2.43 -7.90
N ALA A 82 -12.59 2.76 -6.66
CA ALA A 82 -12.03 1.83 -5.69
C ALA A 82 -12.77 1.99 -4.36
N ILE A 83 -12.59 1.00 -3.49
CA ILE A 83 -13.06 1.02 -2.12
C ILE A 83 -11.84 1.09 -1.21
N LEU A 84 -11.84 2.03 -0.26
CA LEU A 84 -10.97 2.00 0.89
C LEU A 84 -11.73 1.31 2.01
N TYR A 85 -11.29 0.12 2.42
CA TYR A 85 -11.84 -0.64 3.54
C TYR A 85 -10.90 -0.54 4.74
N ARG A 86 -11.49 -0.33 5.92
CA ARG A 86 -10.80 -0.34 7.22
C ARG A 86 -11.29 -1.57 7.97
N HIS A 87 -10.42 -2.57 8.10
CA HIS A 87 -10.79 -3.87 8.64
C HIS A 87 -11.23 -3.78 10.10
N GLU A 88 -10.52 -3.03 10.93
CA GLU A 88 -10.81 -2.90 12.37
C GLU A 88 -12.20 -2.28 12.62
N LEU A 89 -12.60 -1.31 11.80
CA LEU A 89 -13.89 -0.64 11.91
C LEU A 89 -15.02 -1.34 11.14
N GLY A 90 -14.67 -2.23 10.19
CA GLY A 90 -15.63 -2.82 9.26
C GLY A 90 -16.26 -1.80 8.29
N GLU A 91 -15.70 -0.59 8.20
CA GLU A 91 -16.21 0.50 7.39
C GLU A 91 -15.51 0.57 6.04
N PHE A 92 -16.22 1.09 5.04
CA PHE A 92 -15.63 1.33 3.73
C PHE A 92 -16.15 2.59 3.04
N GLU A 93 -15.26 3.24 2.30
CA GLU A 93 -15.54 4.43 1.50
C GLU A 93 -15.24 4.17 0.03
N LYS A 94 -16.12 4.64 -0.86
CA LYS A 94 -15.89 4.62 -2.31
C LYS A 94 -15.18 5.89 -2.74
N PHE A 95 -14.10 5.76 -3.49
CA PHE A 95 -13.36 6.89 -4.02
C PHE A 95 -12.97 6.67 -5.48
N ARG A 96 -12.49 7.75 -6.11
CA ARG A 96 -11.85 7.70 -7.44
C ARG A 96 -10.33 7.75 -7.25
N PRO A 97 -9.58 6.73 -7.68
CA PRO A 97 -8.13 6.78 -7.68
C PRO A 97 -7.62 7.97 -8.49
N TYR A 98 -6.48 8.52 -8.08
CA TYR A 98 -5.79 9.53 -8.87
C TYR A 98 -5.36 8.96 -10.22
N ALA A 99 -5.36 9.81 -11.24
CA ALA A 99 -4.79 9.47 -12.52
C ALA A 99 -3.28 9.22 -12.36
N TYR A 100 -2.74 8.38 -13.24
CA TYR A 100 -1.30 8.16 -13.28
C TYR A 100 -0.58 9.49 -13.55
N PRO A 101 0.43 9.87 -12.74
CA PRO A 101 1.13 11.12 -12.93
C PRO A 101 1.86 11.15 -14.27
N THR A 102 1.96 12.33 -14.88
CA THR A 102 2.68 12.46 -16.16
C THR A 102 4.19 12.31 -15.95
N HIS A 103 4.91 11.83 -16.96
CA HIS A 103 6.37 11.72 -16.91
C HIS A 103 7.04 13.06 -16.59
N ALA A 104 6.52 14.16 -17.13
CA ALA A 104 7.01 15.51 -16.82
C ALA A 104 6.81 15.87 -15.35
N TRP A 105 5.67 15.51 -14.76
CA TRP A 105 5.44 15.70 -13.32
C TRP A 105 6.40 14.85 -12.48
N ILE A 106 6.60 13.58 -12.84
CA ILE A 106 7.55 12.68 -12.14
C ILE A 106 8.96 13.25 -12.18
N GLY A 107 9.41 13.73 -13.35
CA GLY A 107 10.74 14.35 -13.51
C GLY A 107 10.93 15.54 -12.56
N ARG A 108 9.96 16.45 -12.51
CA ARG A 108 10.02 17.60 -11.59
C ARG A 108 10.10 17.20 -10.11
N ILE A 109 9.34 16.19 -9.69
CA ILE A 109 9.39 15.71 -8.31
C ILE A 109 10.74 15.05 -8.00
N ALA A 110 11.29 14.27 -8.95
CA ALA A 110 12.61 13.68 -8.78
C ALA A 110 13.70 14.75 -8.61
N ASP A 111 13.65 15.83 -9.38
CA ASP A 111 14.60 16.94 -9.24
C ASP A 111 14.52 17.60 -7.86
N VAL A 112 13.31 17.85 -7.35
CA VAL A 112 13.09 18.42 -6.00
C VAL A 112 13.64 17.49 -4.91
N VAL A 113 13.32 16.19 -4.98
CA VAL A 113 13.80 15.21 -4.00
C VAL A 113 15.32 15.13 -4.02
N ASN A 114 15.94 15.13 -5.20
CA ASN A 114 17.39 15.07 -5.35
C ASN A 114 18.09 16.35 -4.86
N SER A 115 17.47 17.53 -5.02
CA SER A 115 18.02 18.78 -4.49
C SER A 115 17.99 18.83 -2.96
N GLU A 116 16.92 18.34 -2.34
CA GLU A 116 16.82 18.24 -0.88
C GLU A 116 17.78 17.20 -0.30
N MET A 117 17.96 16.06 -0.97
CA MET A 117 18.93 15.04 -0.56
C MET A 117 20.39 15.50 -0.65
N SER A 118 20.69 16.41 -1.58
CA SER A 118 22.04 17.01 -1.73
C SER A 118 22.30 18.12 -0.69
N GLY A 119 21.24 18.69 -0.12
CA GLY A 119 21.27 19.71 0.93
C GLY A 119 20.92 19.15 2.30
N GLY A 120 21.74 18.23 2.84
CA GLY A 120 21.78 17.81 4.25
C GLY A 120 20.45 17.78 5.04
N ALA A 121 19.97 16.57 5.34
CA ALA A 121 18.77 16.20 6.10
C ALA A 121 18.39 17.09 7.32
N SER A 122 17.84 18.29 7.08
CA SER A 122 17.26 19.14 8.13
C SER A 122 15.99 19.85 7.66
N SER A 123 15.01 19.14 7.07
CA SER A 123 13.73 19.78 6.72
C SER A 123 12.54 18.83 6.60
N PHE A 124 12.48 17.72 7.34
CA PHE A 124 11.24 16.91 7.40
C PHE A 124 10.03 17.65 8.01
N ALA A 125 10.19 18.90 8.47
CA ALA A 125 9.15 19.70 9.10
C ALA A 125 8.54 20.79 8.21
N ALA A 126 9.02 21.02 6.99
CA ALA A 126 8.48 22.07 6.14
C ALA A 126 7.62 21.46 5.02
N GLU A 127 6.31 21.65 5.19
CA GLU A 127 5.42 21.95 4.07
C GLU A 127 4.84 20.72 3.35
N ALA A 128 3.87 20.12 4.03
CA ALA A 128 2.65 19.62 3.40
C ALA A 128 1.87 20.76 2.67
N ALA A 129 2.54 21.57 1.84
CA ALA A 129 1.86 22.36 0.83
C ALA A 129 1.31 21.37 -0.19
N VAL A 130 0.07 20.97 0.03
CA VAL A 130 -1.04 21.23 -0.88
C VAL A 130 -0.58 21.70 -2.28
N VAL A 131 0.10 20.84 -3.04
CA VAL A 131 0.15 20.94 -4.50
C VAL A 131 -1.19 20.43 -4.97
N ARG A 132 -2.22 21.27 -4.84
CA ARG A 132 -3.49 21.08 -5.53
C ARG A 132 -3.17 21.20 -7.02
N PRO A 133 -3.27 20.12 -7.83
CA PRO A 133 -3.30 20.32 -9.26
C PRO A 133 -4.51 21.20 -9.55
N SER A 134 -4.28 22.33 -10.23
CA SER A 134 -5.33 23.19 -10.75
C SER A 134 -6.29 22.30 -11.53
N LEU A 135 -7.52 22.15 -11.01
CA LEU A 135 -8.62 21.58 -11.77
C LEU A 135 -8.97 22.60 -12.84
N GLU A 136 -8.20 22.62 -13.92
CA GLU A 136 -8.68 23.23 -15.16
C GLU A 136 -9.88 22.40 -15.60
N SER A 137 -11.03 23.08 -15.64
CA SER A 137 -12.30 22.62 -16.15
C SER A 137 -12.11 22.01 -17.53
N VAL A 138 -12.25 20.69 -17.62
CA VAL A 138 -12.56 20.03 -18.88
C VAL A 138 -14.07 20.13 -19.03
N ASP A 139 -14.51 21.06 -19.87
CA ASP A 139 -15.86 21.09 -20.45
C ASP A 139 -16.20 19.78 -21.18
#